data_AF-A0A0F9ANW1-F1
#
_entry.id   AF-A0A0F9ANW1-F1
#
_cell.length_a   1.000
_cell.length_b   1.000
_cell.length_c   1.000
_cell.angle_alpha   90.00
_cell.angle_beta   90.00
_cell.angle_gamma   90.00
#
_symmetry.space_group_name_H-M   'P 1'
#
loop_
_entity.id
_entity.type
_entity.pdbx_description
1 polymer ?
#
loop_
_entity_poly.entity_id
_entity_poly.type
_entity_poly.pdbx_seq_one_letter_code
_entity_poly.pdbx_strand_id
1 'polypeptide(L)'
;SIYDAIRDSLVHPFSKTEVMLDYKDDVMLDEYFVVKQACRIHESQWVPRLNPAHPRFMHVDLSLSGDSAGMVMGHVSGKVRLDKMKLDGTFSVKEDPFIIMDFMLRINPPPGSQIDLSKIRAFVIYLSKLYPVAKVTFDGYQSADSVQLLRKAGIEAALQSVDKTDLPYVSLRSAHFERRIATYRYMPYIDEVLDLERDAKKRKVEHPARATKGGKGSKDVSDAAAGVAYACANDPRAVAGVPLYDGGEEHAVPRQVVNPEPEEEIQEQTQRRLKQVGDQVVDFKKLRESMEAE
;
A
#
# COMPACT_ATOMS: atom_id res chain seq x y z
N SER A 1 11.06 5.37 6.19
CA SER A 1 10.16 6.31 5.51
C SER A 1 9.39 5.59 4.42
N ILE A 2 8.23 6.10 3.93
CA ILE A 2 7.54 5.52 2.76
C ILE A 2 8.46 5.47 1.53
N TYR A 3 9.38 6.44 1.42
CA TYR A 3 10.38 6.48 0.36
C TYR A 3 11.42 5.36 0.44
N ASP A 4 11.62 4.73 1.62
CA ASP A 4 12.57 3.61 1.78
C ASP A 4 12.07 2.33 1.06
N ALA A 5 10.76 2.26 0.77
CA ALA A 5 10.15 1.16 0.04
C ALA A 5 10.33 1.29 -1.49
N ILE A 6 10.69 2.47 -1.99
CA ILE A 6 10.82 2.69 -3.43
C ILE A 6 12.08 1.98 -3.94
N ARG A 7 11.94 1.20 -5.01
CA ARG A 7 13.02 0.54 -5.72
C ARG A 7 13.01 0.99 -7.19
N ASP A 8 14.14 1.43 -7.70
CA ASP A 8 14.26 1.90 -9.09
C ASP A 8 14.12 0.75 -10.11
N SER A 9 14.32 -0.50 -9.65
CA SER A 9 14.09 -1.71 -10.44
C SER A 9 12.61 -2.04 -10.65
N LEU A 10 11.71 -1.44 -9.86
CA LEU A 10 10.26 -1.58 -10.01
C LEU A 10 9.73 -0.44 -10.87
N VAL A 11 8.88 -0.77 -11.85
CA VAL A 11 8.33 0.19 -12.80
C VAL A 11 6.82 0.03 -12.86
N HIS A 12 6.10 1.15 -12.95
CA HIS A 12 4.66 1.15 -13.16
C HIS A 12 4.31 0.50 -14.51
N PRO A 13 3.57 -0.64 -14.54
CA PRO A 13 3.37 -1.39 -15.77
C PRO A 13 2.18 -0.90 -16.61
N PHE A 14 1.83 0.37 -16.51
CA PHE A 14 0.76 0.98 -17.31
C PHE A 14 1.30 2.17 -18.10
N SER A 15 0.74 2.37 -19.29
CA SER A 15 1.08 3.50 -20.16
C SER A 15 0.59 4.84 -19.64
N LYS A 16 -0.32 4.83 -18.65
CA LYS A 16 -0.84 6.02 -17.96
C LYS A 16 -0.80 5.80 -16.46
N THR A 17 -0.39 6.82 -15.72
CA THR A 17 -0.37 6.82 -14.24
C THR A 17 -1.76 6.62 -13.62
N GLU A 18 -2.78 7.21 -14.25
CA GLU A 18 -4.19 7.08 -13.88
C GLU A 18 -4.98 6.80 -15.16
N VAL A 19 -5.99 5.95 -15.05
CA VAL A 19 -6.83 5.55 -16.21
C VAL A 19 -8.26 6.00 -15.99
N MET A 20 -8.94 6.35 -17.07
CA MET A 20 -10.39 6.55 -17.05
C MET A 20 -11.04 5.36 -17.75
N LEU A 21 -12.09 4.81 -17.15
CA LEU A 21 -12.87 3.72 -17.75
C LEU A 21 -14.33 4.16 -17.77
N ASP A 22 -14.88 4.40 -18.96
CA ASP A 22 -16.31 4.71 -19.12
C ASP A 22 -17.10 3.43 -19.41
N TYR A 23 -18.35 3.37 -18.96
CA TYR A 23 -19.30 2.32 -19.37
C TYR A 23 -19.91 2.58 -20.76
N LYS A 24 -19.66 3.77 -21.34
CA LYS A 24 -20.18 4.19 -22.64
C LYS A 24 -19.25 3.96 -23.82
N ASP A 25 -17.99 3.59 -23.57
CA ASP A 25 -17.02 3.30 -24.62
C ASP A 25 -16.54 1.84 -24.55
N ASP A 26 -15.80 1.41 -25.56
CA ASP A 26 -15.26 0.05 -25.64
C ASP A 26 -13.82 -0.07 -25.15
N VAL A 27 -13.22 1.01 -24.61
CA VAL A 27 -11.82 1.01 -24.17
C VAL A 27 -11.66 0.09 -22.97
N MET A 28 -10.82 -0.93 -23.09
CA MET A 28 -10.56 -1.91 -22.04
C MET A 28 -9.32 -1.57 -21.22
N LEU A 29 -9.27 -2.06 -19.99
CA LEU A 29 -8.17 -1.73 -19.07
C LEU A 29 -6.84 -2.39 -19.47
N ASP A 30 -6.87 -3.55 -20.13
CA ASP A 30 -5.67 -4.22 -20.65
C ASP A 30 -4.99 -3.45 -21.78
N GLU A 31 -5.70 -2.56 -22.48
CA GLU A 31 -5.08 -1.66 -23.48
C GLU A 31 -4.05 -0.71 -22.87
N TYR A 32 -4.21 -0.38 -21.58
CA TYR A 32 -3.25 0.45 -20.85
C TYR A 32 -2.08 -0.36 -20.26
N PHE A 33 -2.23 -1.68 -20.12
CA PHE A 33 -1.25 -2.53 -19.45
C PHE A 33 -0.09 -2.91 -20.37
N VAL A 34 1.12 -2.48 -19.99
CA VAL A 34 2.33 -2.73 -20.77
C VAL A 34 2.92 -4.08 -20.38
N VAL A 35 2.39 -5.16 -20.95
CA VAL A 35 2.78 -6.55 -20.62
C VAL A 35 4.29 -6.77 -20.61
N LYS A 36 5.05 -6.14 -21.53
CA LYS A 36 6.51 -6.29 -21.59
C LYS A 36 7.25 -5.71 -20.39
N GLN A 37 6.67 -4.75 -19.67
CA GLN A 37 7.23 -4.20 -18.43
C GLN A 37 6.98 -5.13 -17.24
N ALA A 38 5.85 -5.83 -17.23
CA ALA A 38 5.43 -6.67 -16.10
C ALA A 38 5.83 -8.16 -16.25
N CYS A 39 5.86 -8.63 -17.50
CA CYS A 39 6.08 -10.02 -17.89
C CYS A 39 7.22 -10.14 -18.90
N ARG A 40 7.73 -11.37 -19.03
CA ARG A 40 8.68 -11.81 -20.06
C ARG A 40 8.16 -13.08 -20.72
N ILE A 41 8.69 -13.39 -21.91
CA ILE A 41 8.37 -14.66 -22.57
C ILE A 41 9.30 -15.75 -22.02
N HIS A 42 8.73 -16.86 -21.58
CA HIS A 42 9.43 -18.09 -21.22
C HIS A 42 8.65 -19.27 -21.81
N GLU A 43 9.32 -20.15 -22.56
CA GLU A 43 8.68 -21.29 -23.22
C GLU A 43 7.42 -20.92 -24.03
N SER A 44 7.51 -19.81 -24.79
CA SER A 44 6.41 -19.24 -25.59
C SER A 44 5.19 -18.74 -24.80
N GLN A 45 5.30 -18.65 -23.48
CA GLN A 45 4.25 -18.11 -22.61
C GLN A 45 4.71 -16.82 -21.92
N TRP A 46 3.77 -15.92 -21.66
CA TRP A 46 4.01 -14.77 -20.81
C TRP A 46 4.05 -15.23 -19.36
N VAL A 47 5.15 -14.92 -18.67
CA VAL A 47 5.31 -15.18 -17.24
C VAL A 47 5.76 -13.91 -16.52
N PRO A 48 5.43 -13.73 -15.23
CA PRO A 48 5.85 -12.56 -14.48
C PRO A 48 7.37 -12.41 -14.50
N ARG A 49 7.90 -11.18 -14.57
CA ARG A 49 9.36 -10.97 -14.50
C ARG A 49 9.92 -11.31 -13.14
N LEU A 50 9.18 -10.95 -12.09
CA LEU A 50 9.55 -11.16 -10.69
C LEU A 50 8.85 -12.42 -10.19
N ASN A 51 9.61 -13.30 -9.53
CA ASN A 51 9.11 -14.47 -8.82
C ASN A 51 7.96 -15.22 -9.54
N PRO A 52 8.14 -15.74 -10.77
CA PRO A 52 7.04 -16.18 -11.64
C PRO A 52 6.04 -17.17 -11.01
N ALA A 53 6.53 -18.03 -10.09
CA ALA A 53 5.72 -19.06 -9.44
C ALA A 53 5.02 -18.59 -8.14
N HIS A 54 5.33 -17.39 -7.64
CA HIS A 54 4.81 -16.95 -6.34
C HIS A 54 3.35 -16.48 -6.47
N PRO A 55 2.47 -16.84 -5.53
CA PRO A 55 1.06 -16.45 -5.61
C PRO A 55 0.86 -14.93 -5.51
N ARG A 56 -0.03 -14.40 -6.36
CA ARG A 56 -0.41 -12.98 -6.35
C ARG A 56 -1.70 -12.75 -5.59
N PHE A 57 -1.73 -11.66 -4.86
CA PHE A 57 -2.89 -11.17 -4.12
C PHE A 57 -3.29 -9.83 -4.69
N MET A 58 -4.59 -9.65 -4.87
CA MET A 58 -5.15 -8.42 -5.40
C MET A 58 -6.19 -7.87 -4.44
N HIS A 59 -6.26 -6.55 -4.37
CA HIS A 59 -7.37 -5.84 -3.76
C HIS A 59 -7.89 -4.79 -4.73
N VAL A 60 -9.21 -4.70 -4.80
CA VAL A 60 -9.90 -3.70 -5.61
C VAL A 60 -10.90 -2.97 -4.72
N ASP A 61 -10.59 -1.71 -4.43
CA ASP A 61 -11.52 -0.77 -3.81
C ASP A 61 -12.38 -0.15 -4.92
N LEU A 62 -13.66 -0.52 -4.95
CA LEU A 62 -14.57 -0.20 -6.06
C LEU A 62 -15.28 1.12 -5.83
N SER A 63 -15.34 1.94 -6.87
CA SER A 63 -16.21 3.10 -6.97
C SER A 63 -16.94 3.08 -8.31
N LEU A 64 -18.18 3.57 -8.34
CA LEU A 64 -18.92 3.81 -9.59
C LEU A 64 -18.76 5.24 -10.10
N SER A 65 -18.77 6.25 -9.23
CA SER A 65 -18.81 7.66 -9.63
C SER A 65 -18.40 8.56 -8.48
N GLY A 66 -17.84 9.73 -8.80
CA GLY A 66 -17.49 10.77 -7.81
C GLY A 66 -16.18 10.51 -7.08
N ASP A 67 -15.84 9.26 -6.79
CA ASP A 67 -14.51 8.81 -6.34
C ASP A 67 -13.87 7.85 -7.33
N SER A 68 -12.56 7.69 -7.23
CA SER A 68 -11.79 6.72 -8.01
C SER A 68 -11.92 5.32 -7.41
N ALA A 69 -11.66 4.31 -8.22
CA ALA A 69 -11.39 2.96 -7.75
C ALA A 69 -9.87 2.76 -7.61
N GLY A 70 -9.46 2.06 -6.55
CA GLY A 70 -8.08 1.65 -6.34
C GLY A 70 -7.90 0.18 -6.70
N MET A 71 -6.90 -0.15 -7.52
CA MET A 71 -6.59 -1.53 -7.89
C MET A 71 -5.11 -1.81 -7.68
N VAL A 72 -4.81 -2.77 -6.80
CA VAL A 72 -3.43 -3.12 -6.42
C VAL A 72 -3.24 -4.63 -6.52
N MET A 73 -2.06 -5.04 -6.99
CA MET A 73 -1.58 -6.41 -6.95
C MET A 73 -0.20 -6.47 -6.30
N GLY A 74 0.02 -7.48 -5.47
CA GLY A 74 1.32 -7.75 -4.88
C GLY A 74 1.52 -9.23 -4.57
N HIS A 75 2.76 -9.56 -4.21
CA HIS A 75 3.15 -10.91 -3.82
C HIS A 75 4.22 -10.84 -2.73
N VAL A 76 4.46 -11.98 -2.08
CA VAL A 76 5.57 -12.15 -1.14
C VAL A 76 6.78 -12.67 -1.91
N SER A 77 7.86 -11.89 -1.96
CA SER A 77 9.10 -12.31 -2.64
C SER A 77 10.01 -13.15 -1.73
N GLY A 78 9.86 -13.03 -0.41
CA GLY A 78 10.66 -13.76 0.58
C GLY A 78 10.26 -13.44 2.01
N LYS A 79 11.08 -13.84 2.97
CA LYS A 79 10.86 -13.59 4.41
C LYS A 79 12.01 -12.79 5.01
N VAL A 80 11.70 -11.79 5.82
CA VAL A 80 12.69 -11.03 6.60
C VAL A 80 12.68 -11.50 8.05
N ARG A 81 13.87 -11.71 8.61
CA ARG A 81 14.03 -11.99 10.04
C ARG A 81 14.02 -10.69 10.83
N LEU A 82 13.10 -10.58 11.77
CA LEU A 82 12.95 -9.44 12.65
C LEU A 82 13.13 -9.85 14.09
N ASP A 83 13.91 -9.05 14.82
CA ASP A 83 14.01 -9.21 16.26
C ASP A 83 12.81 -8.49 16.89
N LYS A 84 11.92 -9.26 17.52
CA LYS A 84 10.77 -8.74 18.25
C LYS A 84 11.02 -8.86 19.74
N MET A 85 11.03 -7.72 20.42
CA MET A 85 11.05 -7.65 21.87
C MET A 85 9.72 -8.18 22.41
N LYS A 86 9.79 -9.14 23.31
CA LYS A 86 8.66 -9.66 24.06
C LYS A 86 8.40 -8.78 25.29
N LEU A 87 7.24 -8.98 25.90
CA LEU A 87 6.82 -8.28 27.14
C LEU A 87 7.79 -8.54 28.32
N ASP A 88 8.51 -9.65 28.31
CA ASP A 88 9.49 -10.03 29.33
C ASP A 88 10.90 -9.44 29.08
N GLY A 89 11.05 -8.56 28.08
CA GLY A 89 12.33 -7.96 27.70
C GLY A 89 13.24 -8.87 26.86
N THR A 90 12.85 -10.12 26.60
CA THR A 90 13.61 -11.02 25.73
C THR A 90 13.31 -10.75 24.25
N PHE A 91 14.24 -11.10 23.37
CA PHE A 91 14.02 -11.02 21.92
C PHE A 91 13.63 -12.38 21.34
N SER A 92 12.71 -12.38 20.40
CA SER A 92 12.45 -13.51 19.51
C SER A 92 12.67 -13.11 18.06
N VAL A 93 13.33 -13.98 17.30
CA VAL A 93 13.42 -13.82 15.85
C VAL A 93 12.11 -14.33 15.24
N LYS A 94 11.40 -13.45 14.54
CA LYS A 94 10.22 -13.79 13.74
C LYS A 94 10.53 -13.58 12.26
N GLU A 95 10.12 -14.53 11.43
CA GLU A 95 10.14 -14.39 9.98
C GLU A 95 8.80 -13.78 9.53
N ASP A 96 8.85 -12.56 8.99
CA ASP A 96 7.68 -11.85 8.45
C ASP A 96 7.86 -11.65 6.93
N PRO A 97 6.77 -11.61 6.14
CA PRO A 97 6.86 -11.56 4.68
C PRO A 97 7.45 -10.24 4.17
N PHE A 98 8.28 -10.34 3.13
CA PHE A 98 8.72 -9.24 2.27
C PHE A 98 7.79 -9.13 1.07
N ILE A 99 7.05 -8.02 0.98
CA ILE A 99 5.99 -7.81 0.01
C ILE A 99 6.53 -6.95 -1.13
N ILE A 100 6.28 -7.36 -2.37
CA ILE A 100 6.49 -6.51 -3.55
C ILE A 100 5.11 -6.14 -4.10
N MET A 101 4.87 -4.85 -4.31
CA MET A 101 3.71 -4.38 -5.06
C MET A 101 4.01 -4.48 -6.55
N ASP A 102 3.43 -5.47 -7.23
CA ASP A 102 3.58 -5.68 -8.67
C ASP A 102 3.02 -4.48 -9.45
N PHE A 103 1.84 -3.98 -9.04
CA PHE A 103 1.31 -2.69 -9.49
C PHE A 103 0.30 -2.10 -8.51
N MET A 104 0.13 -0.79 -8.65
CA MET A 104 -0.91 0.06 -8.05
C MET A 104 -1.46 0.94 -9.16
N LEU A 105 -2.78 1.07 -9.22
CA LEU A 105 -3.47 1.85 -10.24
C LEU A 105 -4.70 2.55 -9.66
N ARG A 106 -4.81 3.86 -9.94
CA ARG A 106 -6.03 4.64 -9.74
C ARG A 106 -6.86 4.66 -11.03
N ILE A 107 -8.13 4.32 -10.90
CA ILE A 107 -9.11 4.27 -11.98
C ILE A 107 -10.16 5.34 -11.71
N ASN A 108 -10.21 6.37 -12.54
CA ASN A 108 -11.08 7.53 -12.35
C ASN A 108 -12.41 7.37 -13.11
N PRO A 109 -13.53 7.86 -12.54
CA PRO A 109 -14.77 7.99 -13.28
C PRO A 109 -14.62 9.09 -14.35
N PRO A 110 -15.15 8.88 -15.57
CA PRO A 110 -15.21 9.96 -16.56
C PRO A 110 -16.15 11.09 -16.11
N PRO A 111 -15.93 12.35 -16.54
CA PRO A 111 -16.80 13.47 -16.19
C PRO A 111 -18.26 13.22 -16.58
N GLY A 112 -19.17 13.20 -15.59
CA GLY A 112 -20.59 12.95 -15.83
C GLY A 112 -20.93 11.51 -16.26
N SER A 113 -20.02 10.56 -16.05
CA SER A 113 -20.21 9.15 -16.33
C SER A 113 -19.84 8.27 -15.13
N GLN A 114 -19.91 6.95 -15.32
CA GLN A 114 -19.58 5.95 -14.30
C GLN A 114 -18.42 5.07 -14.73
N ILE A 115 -17.66 4.56 -13.76
CA ILE A 115 -16.66 3.52 -13.97
C ILE A 115 -17.36 2.24 -14.40
N ASP A 116 -16.89 1.65 -15.50
CA ASP A 116 -17.34 0.32 -15.90
C ASP A 116 -16.65 -0.78 -15.08
N LEU A 117 -17.35 -1.28 -14.06
CA LEU A 117 -16.85 -2.37 -13.22
C LEU A 117 -16.67 -3.68 -14.00
N SER A 118 -17.34 -3.87 -15.13
CA SER A 118 -17.15 -5.05 -16.00
C SER A 118 -15.74 -5.09 -16.57
N LYS A 119 -15.17 -3.94 -16.94
CA LYS A 119 -13.82 -3.81 -17.49
C LYS A 119 -12.75 -4.11 -16.44
N ILE A 120 -12.97 -3.71 -15.19
CA ILE A 120 -12.09 -4.07 -14.06
C ILE A 120 -12.08 -5.60 -13.87
N ARG A 121 -13.25 -6.24 -13.89
CA ARG A 121 -13.37 -7.71 -13.74
C ARG A 121 -12.74 -8.45 -14.91
N ALA A 122 -12.96 -7.99 -16.13
CA ALA A 122 -12.32 -8.54 -17.32
C ALA A 122 -10.80 -8.46 -17.21
N PHE A 123 -10.27 -7.36 -16.68
CA PHE A 123 -8.84 -7.20 -16.47
C PHE A 123 -8.28 -8.12 -15.37
N VAL A 124 -9.01 -8.37 -14.29
CA VAL A 124 -8.62 -9.38 -13.29
C VAL A 124 -8.54 -10.78 -13.93
N ILE A 125 -9.49 -11.14 -14.78
CA ILE A 125 -9.48 -12.41 -15.52
C ILE A 125 -8.33 -12.45 -16.56
N TYR A 126 -8.01 -11.31 -17.17
CA TYR A 126 -6.85 -11.21 -18.05
C TYR A 126 -5.55 -11.46 -17.27
N LEU A 127 -5.38 -10.83 -16.11
CA LEU A 127 -4.20 -10.99 -15.25
C LEU A 127 -4.05 -12.42 -14.72
N SER A 128 -5.14 -13.14 -14.43
CA SER A 128 -5.04 -14.54 -13.98
C SER A 128 -4.50 -15.50 -15.05
N LYS A 129 -4.47 -15.09 -16.32
CA LYS A 129 -3.79 -15.83 -17.41
C LYS A 129 -2.29 -15.56 -17.46
N LEU A 130 -1.82 -14.46 -16.84
CA LEU A 130 -0.43 -14.03 -16.84
C LEU A 130 0.28 -14.30 -15.50
N TYR A 131 -0.49 -14.31 -14.40
CA TYR A 131 0.00 -14.44 -13.03
C TYR A 131 -0.72 -15.59 -12.32
N PRO A 132 -0.04 -16.29 -11.39
CA PRO A 132 -0.69 -17.22 -10.47
C PRO A 132 -1.47 -16.43 -9.40
N VAL A 133 -2.63 -15.88 -9.77
CA VAL A 133 -3.49 -15.12 -8.86
C VAL A 133 -4.14 -16.07 -7.86
N ALA A 134 -3.72 -15.98 -6.60
CA ALA A 134 -4.22 -16.83 -5.52
C ALA A 134 -5.52 -16.32 -4.94
N LYS A 135 -5.68 -15.00 -4.79
CA LYS A 135 -6.89 -14.41 -4.22
C LYS A 135 -7.09 -12.96 -4.65
N VAL A 136 -8.34 -12.62 -4.95
CA VAL A 136 -8.79 -11.25 -5.23
C VAL A 136 -9.75 -10.83 -4.12
N THR A 137 -9.53 -9.66 -3.55
CA THR A 137 -10.37 -9.12 -2.49
C THR A 137 -10.99 -7.80 -2.88
N PHE A 138 -12.16 -7.50 -2.32
CA PHE A 138 -12.89 -6.28 -2.59
C PHE A 138 -13.40 -5.69 -1.29
N ASP A 139 -13.55 -4.37 -1.26
CA ASP A 139 -14.32 -3.70 -0.22
C ASP A 139 -15.82 -3.97 -0.37
N GLY A 140 -16.58 -3.78 0.71
CA GLY A 140 -17.91 -4.38 0.85
C GLY A 140 -18.99 -3.85 -0.09
N TYR A 141 -18.91 -2.57 -0.50
CA TYR A 141 -19.94 -1.94 -1.31
C TYR A 141 -19.75 -2.31 -2.80
N GLN A 142 -20.84 -2.64 -3.51
CA GLN A 142 -20.86 -2.94 -4.96
C GLN A 142 -20.02 -4.15 -5.44
N SER A 143 -19.44 -4.94 -4.54
CA SER A 143 -18.50 -6.02 -4.90
C SER A 143 -19.09 -7.43 -4.95
N ALA A 144 -20.33 -7.62 -4.48
CA ALA A 144 -20.95 -8.95 -4.41
C ALA A 144 -21.02 -9.65 -5.78
N ASP A 145 -21.37 -8.92 -6.84
CA ASP A 145 -21.40 -9.43 -8.21
C ASP A 145 -19.99 -9.76 -8.71
N SER A 146 -19.00 -8.89 -8.45
CA SER A 146 -17.60 -9.13 -8.78
C SER A 146 -17.04 -10.40 -8.14
N VAL A 147 -17.35 -10.65 -6.87
CA VAL A 147 -16.94 -11.87 -6.17
C VAL A 147 -17.57 -13.11 -6.80
N GLN A 148 -18.87 -13.07 -7.11
CA GLN A 148 -19.55 -14.21 -7.73
C GLN A 148 -19.01 -14.51 -9.14
N LEU A 149 -18.79 -13.47 -9.95
CA LEU A 149 -18.29 -13.60 -11.31
C LEU A 149 -16.88 -14.20 -11.32
N LEU A 150 -15.97 -13.69 -10.48
CA LEU A 150 -14.60 -14.20 -10.41
C LEU A 150 -14.54 -15.65 -9.92
N ARG A 151 -15.37 -16.02 -8.92
CA ARG A 151 -15.48 -17.41 -8.46
C ARG A 151 -15.99 -18.34 -9.57
N LYS A 152 -16.97 -17.90 -10.37
CA LYS A 152 -17.44 -18.65 -11.54
C LYS A 152 -16.36 -18.81 -12.61
N ALA A 153 -15.45 -17.84 -12.72
CA ALA A 153 -14.27 -17.91 -13.58
C ALA A 153 -13.11 -18.74 -12.97
N GLY A 154 -13.31 -19.39 -11.81
CA GLY A 154 -12.30 -20.22 -11.15
C GLY A 154 -11.26 -19.43 -10.33
N ILE A 155 -11.47 -18.13 -10.12
CA ILE A 155 -10.58 -17.27 -9.35
C ILE A 155 -11.13 -17.13 -7.93
N GLU A 156 -10.30 -17.40 -6.92
CA GLU A 156 -10.72 -17.20 -5.53
C GLU A 156 -10.94 -15.70 -5.27
N ALA A 157 -12.17 -15.34 -4.89
CA ALA A 157 -12.52 -13.97 -4.55
C ALA A 157 -13.25 -13.89 -3.21
N ALA A 158 -13.08 -12.80 -2.46
CA ALA A 158 -13.76 -12.59 -1.18
C ALA A 158 -13.96 -11.10 -0.85
N LEU A 159 -14.87 -10.82 0.08
CA LEU A 159 -14.95 -9.50 0.71
C LEU A 159 -13.85 -9.39 1.78
N GLN A 160 -13.15 -8.26 1.78
CA GLN A 160 -12.19 -7.92 2.81
C GLN A 160 -12.35 -6.43 3.11
N SER A 161 -12.99 -6.11 4.23
CA SER A 161 -13.22 -4.70 4.54
C SER A 161 -11.97 -4.06 5.09
N VAL A 162 -11.55 -2.95 4.47
CA VAL A 162 -10.46 -2.11 4.97
C VAL A 162 -10.97 -1.09 6.01
N ASP A 163 -12.24 -0.69 5.92
CA ASP A 163 -12.86 0.29 6.82
C ASP A 163 -13.39 -0.26 8.16
N LYS A 164 -13.75 -1.55 8.23
CA LYS A 164 -14.36 -2.14 9.45
C LYS A 164 -13.36 -2.35 10.58
N THR A 165 -12.08 -2.51 10.25
CA THR A 165 -10.99 -2.71 11.21
C THR A 165 -9.75 -2.00 10.71
N ASP A 166 -8.94 -1.41 11.59
CA ASP A 166 -7.65 -0.83 11.20
C ASP A 166 -6.56 -1.87 10.91
N LEU A 167 -6.85 -3.18 10.98
CA LEU A 167 -5.87 -4.25 10.79
C LEU A 167 -5.16 -4.23 9.43
N PRO A 168 -5.83 -3.97 8.28
CA PRO A 168 -5.14 -3.86 7.00
C PRO A 168 -4.16 -2.69 6.97
N TYR A 169 -4.56 -1.54 7.51
CA TYR A 169 -3.69 -0.37 7.62
C TYR A 169 -2.55 -0.57 8.62
N VAL A 170 -2.80 -1.25 9.75
CA VAL A 170 -1.74 -1.64 10.69
C VAL A 170 -0.74 -2.57 10.00
N SER A 171 -1.21 -3.50 9.18
CA SER A 171 -0.34 -4.42 8.43
C SER A 171 0.52 -3.67 7.40
N LEU A 172 -0.08 -2.75 6.65
CA LEU A 172 0.63 -1.90 5.70
C LEU A 172 1.67 -1.01 6.40
N ARG A 173 1.27 -0.34 7.49
CA ARG A 173 2.15 0.49 8.30
C ARG A 173 3.34 -0.32 8.83
N SER A 174 3.08 -1.47 9.47
CA SER A 174 4.15 -2.33 9.98
C SER A 174 5.11 -2.77 8.87
N ALA A 175 4.61 -3.10 7.67
CA ALA A 175 5.46 -3.45 6.54
C ALA A 175 6.40 -2.30 6.11
N HIS A 176 5.91 -1.07 6.07
CA HIS A 176 6.74 0.12 5.80
C HIS A 176 7.76 0.40 6.91
N PHE A 177 7.33 0.40 8.17
CA PHE A 177 8.21 0.69 9.31
C PHE A 177 9.33 -0.35 9.45
N GLU A 178 9.02 -1.61 9.20
CA GLU A 178 9.98 -2.71 9.31
C GLU A 178 10.75 -2.95 7.99
N ARG A 179 10.58 -2.10 6.96
CA ARG A 179 11.25 -2.16 5.65
C ARG A 179 11.06 -3.50 4.93
N ARG A 180 9.84 -4.03 4.99
CA ARG A 180 9.43 -5.31 4.40
C ARG A 180 8.47 -5.17 3.23
N ILE A 181 8.45 -4.00 2.60
CA ILE A 181 7.65 -3.71 1.43
C ILE A 181 8.52 -3.00 0.40
N ALA A 182 8.38 -3.39 -0.85
CA ALA A 182 8.98 -2.72 -1.99
C ALA A 182 7.91 -2.28 -2.98
N THR A 183 8.04 -1.05 -3.47
CA THR A 183 7.15 -0.42 -4.44
C THR A 183 7.97 0.36 -5.46
N TYR A 184 7.31 0.91 -6.47
CA TYR A 184 7.86 1.97 -7.30
C TYR A 184 7.30 3.33 -6.87
N ARG A 185 7.91 4.41 -7.37
CA ARG A 185 7.41 5.77 -7.14
C ARG A 185 6.05 5.93 -7.82
N TYR A 186 4.99 5.91 -7.05
CA TYR A 186 3.62 6.13 -7.52
C TYR A 186 2.96 7.22 -6.68
N MET A 187 2.89 8.43 -7.24
CA MET A 187 2.43 9.62 -6.51
C MET A 187 1.02 9.49 -5.93
N PRO A 188 0.01 8.92 -6.64
CA PRO A 188 -1.31 8.72 -6.03
C PRO A 188 -1.27 7.95 -4.71
N TYR A 189 -0.46 6.87 -4.64
CA TYR A 189 -0.30 6.11 -3.40
C TYR A 189 0.50 6.87 -2.33
N ILE A 190 1.60 7.51 -2.72
CA ILE A 190 2.48 8.23 -1.78
C ILE A 190 1.72 9.39 -1.12
N ASP A 191 1.02 10.17 -1.94
CA ASP A 191 0.25 11.32 -1.46
C ASP A 191 -0.87 10.89 -0.53
N GLU A 192 -1.60 9.83 -0.88
CA GLU A 192 -2.66 9.28 -0.02
C GLU A 192 -2.09 8.85 1.33
N VAL A 193 -1.08 7.96 1.36
CA VAL A 193 -0.54 7.42 2.61
C VAL A 193 0.04 8.49 3.52
N LEU A 194 0.63 9.56 2.97
CA LEU A 194 1.16 10.68 3.75
C LEU A 194 0.06 11.55 4.37
N ASP A 195 -1.09 11.64 3.71
CA ASP A 195 -2.21 12.47 4.15
C ASP A 195 -3.17 11.72 5.11
N LEU A 196 -3.12 10.38 5.17
CA LEU A 196 -4.03 9.59 6.01
C LEU A 196 -3.98 9.95 7.51
N GLU A 197 -5.16 10.05 8.11
CA GLU A 197 -5.37 10.31 9.53
C GLU A 197 -5.96 9.09 10.23
N ARG A 198 -5.45 8.76 11.43
CA ARG A 198 -5.98 7.64 12.24
C ARG A 198 -6.82 8.16 13.40
N ASP A 199 -8.11 7.84 13.39
CA ASP A 199 -8.98 7.96 14.56
C ASP A 199 -8.77 6.75 15.47
N ALA A 200 -7.96 6.92 16.52
CA ALA A 200 -7.67 5.86 17.49
C ALA A 200 -8.90 5.39 18.28
N LYS A 201 -9.91 6.24 18.47
CA LYS A 201 -11.14 5.87 19.21
C LYS A 201 -12.04 5.00 18.34
N LYS A 202 -12.19 5.36 17.06
CA LYS A 202 -13.00 4.60 16.11
C LYS A 202 -12.25 3.42 15.50
N ARG A 203 -10.92 3.33 15.69
CA ARG A 203 -10.02 2.38 15.00
C ARG A 203 -10.23 2.43 13.49
N LYS A 204 -10.26 3.66 12.96
CA LYS A 204 -10.44 3.94 11.55
C LYS A 204 -9.29 4.77 11.03
N VAL A 205 -8.95 4.52 9.77
CA VAL A 205 -8.02 5.34 9.01
C VAL A 205 -8.82 6.00 7.91
N GLU A 206 -8.70 7.31 7.79
CA GLU A 206 -9.50 8.11 6.89
C GLU A 206 -8.62 9.14 6.19
N HIS A 207 -9.05 9.57 5.00
CA HIS A 207 -8.40 10.67 4.31
C HIS A 207 -8.89 12.02 4.89
N PRO A 208 -8.07 13.08 4.82
CA PRO A 208 -8.50 14.41 5.23
C PRO A 208 -9.50 14.97 4.21
N ALA A 209 -10.29 15.98 4.61
CA ALA A 209 -11.20 16.64 3.68
C ALA A 209 -10.45 17.33 2.51
N ARG A 210 -9.23 17.82 2.77
CA ARG A 210 -8.36 18.47 1.79
C ARG A 210 -6.97 17.82 1.84
N ALA A 211 -6.48 17.41 0.68
CA ALA A 211 -5.13 16.86 0.56
C ALA A 211 -4.07 17.95 0.80
N THR A 212 -2.90 17.58 1.33
CA THR A 212 -1.80 18.54 1.55
C THR A 212 -1.31 19.14 0.24
N LYS A 213 -1.34 18.39 -0.86
CA LYS A 213 -1.04 18.87 -2.22
C LYS A 213 -2.13 19.76 -2.84
N GLY A 214 -3.24 19.97 -2.13
CA GLY A 214 -4.44 20.65 -2.65
C GLY A 214 -5.45 19.68 -3.28
N GLY A 215 -6.72 20.12 -3.36
CA GLY A 215 -7.83 19.28 -3.81
C GLY A 215 -8.46 18.44 -2.69
N LYS A 216 -9.42 17.58 -3.07
CA LYS A 216 -10.08 16.63 -2.16
C LYS A 216 -9.07 15.57 -1.73
N GLY A 217 -9.06 15.20 -0.44
CA GLY A 217 -8.32 14.01 -0.01
C GLY A 217 -8.91 12.73 -0.61
N SER A 218 -8.10 11.70 -0.75
CA SER A 218 -8.51 10.38 -1.23
C SER A 218 -7.79 9.29 -0.44
N LYS A 219 -8.28 8.05 -0.54
CA LYS A 219 -7.59 6.87 0.02
C LYS A 219 -7.74 5.62 -0.85
N ASP A 220 -8.25 5.74 -2.07
CA ASP A 220 -8.64 4.62 -2.93
C ASP A 220 -7.47 3.65 -3.19
N VAL A 221 -6.28 4.18 -3.53
CA VAL A 221 -5.09 3.35 -3.80
C VAL A 221 -4.50 2.83 -2.49
N SER A 222 -4.51 3.63 -1.42
CA SER A 222 -4.02 3.21 -0.10
C SER A 222 -4.88 2.12 0.54
N ASP A 223 -6.21 2.14 0.36
CA ASP A 223 -7.13 1.10 0.81
C ASP A 223 -6.82 -0.21 0.09
N ALA A 224 -6.67 -0.16 -1.24
CA ALA A 224 -6.28 -1.33 -2.02
C ALA A 224 -4.88 -1.85 -1.63
N ALA A 225 -3.91 -0.98 -1.40
CA ALA A 225 -2.58 -1.39 -0.95
C ALA A 225 -2.61 -2.02 0.45
N ALA A 226 -3.42 -1.48 1.37
CA ALA A 226 -3.62 -2.04 2.69
C ALA A 226 -4.27 -3.43 2.61
N GLY A 227 -5.26 -3.58 1.72
CA GLY A 227 -5.90 -4.85 1.44
C GLY A 227 -4.94 -5.92 0.93
N VAL A 228 -4.06 -5.58 -0.02
CA VAL A 228 -3.01 -6.50 -0.52
C VAL A 228 -2.00 -6.84 0.57
N ALA A 229 -1.51 -5.84 1.31
CA ALA A 229 -0.54 -6.07 2.37
C ALA A 229 -1.09 -7.02 3.45
N TYR A 230 -2.36 -6.85 3.81
CA TYR A 230 -3.06 -7.74 4.74
C TYR A 230 -3.20 -9.16 4.20
N ALA A 231 -3.58 -9.33 2.93
CA ALA A 231 -3.70 -10.65 2.31
C ALA A 231 -2.34 -11.38 2.28
N CYS A 232 -1.28 -10.70 1.85
CA CYS A 232 0.09 -11.23 1.85
C CYS A 232 0.58 -11.63 3.26
N ALA A 233 0.15 -10.92 4.30
CA ALA A 233 0.54 -11.20 5.67
C ALA A 233 -0.21 -12.37 6.31
N ASN A 234 -1.43 -12.67 5.86
CA ASN A 234 -2.33 -13.59 6.56
C ASN A 234 -2.72 -14.83 5.74
N ASP A 235 -2.52 -14.85 4.42
CA ASP A 235 -2.81 -16.02 3.60
C ASP A 235 -1.63 -17.02 3.64
N PRO A 236 -1.83 -18.27 4.08
CA PRO A 236 -0.74 -19.26 4.18
C PRO A 236 -0.04 -19.54 2.85
N ARG A 237 -0.74 -19.39 1.72
CA ARG A 237 -0.16 -19.58 0.39
C ARG A 237 0.92 -18.56 0.09
N ALA A 238 0.80 -17.34 0.64
CA ALA A 238 1.75 -16.25 0.40
C ALA A 238 3.18 -16.62 0.81
N VAL A 239 3.34 -17.41 1.86
CA VAL A 239 4.66 -17.75 2.44
C VAL A 239 5.11 -19.19 2.15
N ALA A 240 4.31 -19.95 1.40
CA ALA A 240 4.62 -21.32 1.05
C ALA A 240 5.76 -21.36 0.03
N GLY A 241 6.88 -21.99 0.39
CA GLY A 241 8.03 -22.17 -0.51
C GLY A 241 8.83 -20.89 -0.82
N VAL A 242 8.51 -19.74 -0.20
CA VAL A 242 9.29 -18.51 -0.40
C VAL A 242 10.58 -18.53 0.43
N PRO A 243 11.71 -18.07 -0.13
CA PRO A 243 13.01 -18.10 0.55
C PRO A 243 13.10 -17.03 1.65
N LEU A 244 14.18 -17.08 2.43
CA LEU A 244 14.63 -15.89 3.16
C LEU A 244 14.97 -14.80 2.14
N TYR A 245 14.51 -13.59 2.43
CA TYR A 245 14.86 -12.42 1.66
C TYR A 245 16.25 -11.98 2.11
N ASP A 246 17.24 -12.16 1.23
CA ASP A 246 18.65 -11.83 1.46
C ASP A 246 18.94 -10.33 1.32
N GLY A 247 17.90 -9.53 1.02
CA GLY A 247 17.96 -8.09 0.97
C GLY A 247 18.08 -7.50 -0.43
N GLY A 248 18.56 -8.26 -1.43
CA GLY A 248 19.16 -7.62 -2.60
C GLY A 248 20.29 -6.64 -2.20
N GLU A 249 21.06 -6.13 -3.18
CA GLU A 249 22.25 -5.31 -2.88
C GLU A 249 21.95 -4.04 -2.02
N GLU A 250 20.70 -3.56 -2.00
CA GLU A 250 20.29 -2.32 -1.31
C GLU A 250 19.97 -2.47 0.19
N HIS A 251 19.65 -3.67 0.69
CA HIS A 251 19.38 -3.88 2.11
C HIS A 251 20.61 -4.31 2.92
N ALA A 252 21.79 -4.33 2.30
CA ALA A 252 23.07 -4.59 2.96
C ALA A 252 23.54 -3.44 3.89
N VAL A 253 22.62 -2.64 4.43
CA VAL A 253 22.94 -1.74 5.55
C VAL A 253 22.89 -2.59 6.81
N PRO A 254 24.02 -2.81 7.51
CA PRO A 254 24.01 -3.51 8.77
C PRO A 254 23.02 -2.83 9.71
N ARG A 255 22.21 -3.61 10.43
CA ARG A 255 21.52 -3.08 11.61
C ARG A 255 22.58 -2.45 12.50
N GLN A 256 22.66 -1.12 12.53
CA GLN A 256 23.27 -0.46 13.68
C GLN A 256 22.39 -0.84 14.85
N VAL A 257 22.92 -1.69 15.72
CA VAL A 257 22.39 -1.87 17.07
C VAL A 257 22.57 -0.51 17.73
N VAL A 258 21.57 0.36 17.60
CA VAL A 258 21.47 1.53 18.44
C VAL A 258 21.07 0.97 19.79
N ASN A 259 22.07 0.78 20.66
CA ASN A 259 21.79 0.53 22.07
C ASN A 259 20.90 1.69 22.53
N PRO A 260 19.72 1.42 23.11
CA PRO A 260 18.93 2.51 23.67
C PRO A 260 19.80 3.22 24.71
N GLU A 261 19.90 4.55 24.60
CA GLU A 261 20.59 5.36 25.62
C GLU A 261 19.94 5.06 26.99
N PRO A 262 20.73 4.90 28.06
CA PRO A 262 20.21 4.67 29.40
C PRO A 262 19.13 5.70 29.76
N GLU A 263 18.05 5.26 30.42
CA GLU A 263 16.90 6.12 30.74
C GLU A 263 17.28 7.42 31.49
N GLU A 264 18.40 7.41 32.22
CA GLU A 264 18.95 8.57 32.91
C GLU A 264 19.44 9.66 31.94
N GLU A 265 20.08 9.31 30.82
CA GLU A 265 20.53 10.27 29.80
C GLU A 265 19.35 10.89 29.04
N ILE A 266 18.31 10.09 28.75
CA ILE A 266 17.08 10.55 28.10
C ILE A 266 16.34 11.55 28.99
N GLN A 267 16.26 11.28 30.30
CA GLN A 267 15.65 12.20 31.26
C GLN A 267 16.46 13.50 31.41
N GLU A 268 17.78 13.41 31.45
CA GLU A 268 18.65 14.59 31.58
C GLU A 268 18.59 15.47 30.32
N GLN A 269 18.61 14.88 29.12
CA GLN A 269 18.45 15.59 27.85
C GLN A 269 17.05 16.22 27.71
N THR A 270 16.00 15.51 28.15
CA THR A 270 14.62 16.02 28.15
C THR A 270 14.46 17.20 29.11
N GLN A 271 15.06 17.13 30.31
CA GLN A 271 15.07 18.24 31.25
C GLN A 271 15.89 19.45 30.74
N ARG A 272 17.02 19.21 30.06
CA ARG A 272 17.82 20.29 29.42
C ARG A 272 17.03 20.98 28.30
N ARG A 273 16.29 20.22 27.46
CA ARG A 273 15.41 20.77 26.43
C ARG A 273 14.24 21.56 27.01
N LEU A 274 13.60 21.07 28.08
CA LEU A 274 12.52 21.78 28.76
C LEU A 274 12.99 23.09 29.41
N LYS A 275 14.22 23.13 29.95
CA LYS A 275 14.84 24.37 30.43
C LYS A 275 15.14 25.36 29.30
N GLN A 276 15.65 24.90 28.16
CA GLN A 276 15.90 25.77 27.01
C GLN A 276 14.62 26.35 26.39
N VAL A 277 13.52 25.58 26.40
CA VAL A 277 12.21 26.05 25.90
C VAL A 277 11.52 26.97 26.93
N GLY A 278 11.72 26.74 28.23
CA GLY A 278 11.19 27.59 29.30
C GLY A 278 11.72 29.03 29.30
N ASP A 279 12.95 29.25 28.81
CA ASP A 279 13.54 30.59 28.66
C ASP A 279 13.12 31.32 27.37
N GLN A 280 12.41 30.65 26.45
CA GLN A 280 11.82 31.25 25.25
C GLN A 280 10.30 31.34 25.34
N VAL A 281 9.78 31.98 26.38
CA VAL A 281 8.38 32.44 26.36
C VAL A 281 8.30 33.66 25.45
N VAL A 282 8.07 33.40 24.16
CA VAL A 282 7.67 34.43 23.20
C VAL A 282 6.27 34.91 23.60
N ASP A 283 6.17 36.18 24.00
CA ASP A 283 4.89 36.83 24.27
C ASP A 283 4.13 37.02 22.94
N PHE A 284 3.31 36.03 22.58
CA PHE A 284 2.50 36.00 21.35
C PHE A 284 1.52 37.19 21.23
N LYS A 285 1.32 37.97 22.30
CA LYS A 285 0.51 39.20 22.25
C LYS A 285 1.25 40.34 21.53
N LYS A 286 2.57 40.47 21.73
CA LYS A 286 3.42 41.47 21.06
C LYS A 286 3.64 41.19 19.58
N LEU A 287 3.72 39.91 19.19
CA LEU A 287 3.92 39.51 17.79
C LEU A 287 2.68 39.82 16.92
N ARG A 288 1.49 39.82 17.54
CA ARG A 288 0.23 40.10 16.86
C ARG A 288 -0.03 41.59 16.67
N GLU A 289 0.40 42.45 17.60
CA GLU A 289 0.26 43.91 17.47
C GLU A 289 1.19 44.51 16.41
N SER A 290 2.33 43.87 16.10
CA SER A 290 3.24 44.32 15.03
C SER A 290 2.81 43.94 13.61
N MET A 291 1.86 43.01 13.45
CA MET A 291 1.41 42.52 12.13
C MET A 291 0.14 43.20 11.62
N GLU A 292 -0.54 44.02 12.44
CA GLU A 292 -1.73 44.78 12.06
C GLU A 292 -1.42 46.27 11.78
N ALA A 293 -0.14 46.65 11.72
CA ALA A 293 0.31 48.04 11.53
C ALA A 293 1.13 48.30 10.23
N GLU A 294 1.13 47.35 9.28
CA GLU A 294 1.61 47.53 7.89
C GLU A 294 0.48 47.24 6.89
#